data_AF-W5YW15-F1
#
_entry.id   AF-W5YW15-F1
#
_cell.length_a   1.000
_cell.length_b   1.000
_cell.length_c   1.000
_cell.angle_alpha   90.00
_cell.angle_beta   90.00
_cell.angle_gamma   90.00
#
_symmetry.space_group_name_H-M   'P 1'
#
loop_
_entity.id
_entity.type
_entity.pdbx_description
1 polymer ?
#
loop_
_entity_poly.entity_id
_entity_poly.type
_entity_poly.pdbx_seq_one_letter_code
_entity_poly.pdbx_strand_id
1 'polypeptide(L)'
;MKKGVMRPGHVQIRVLDMDEALKHYTDLLGLIETDRDAVDRRPVAFVCDEAHLYLPRKEGNPVERRAVEAFEKIAKEGRKYGVALMIISQRPSDVSATILSQCNNIISLRLTNADDQATVRKLLPESLESLLEALPIMDVGEAMVVGDSVLLPSRIKIEPPKEKPLSATIDFWSRWQEDKTNPDFSIAVENMRRQSRAKQQS
;
A
#
# COMPACT_ATOMS: atom_id res chain seq x y z
N MET A 1 22.12 5.68 -30.25
CA MET A 1 23.36 5.46 -29.47
C MET A 1 22.94 5.22 -28.01
N LYS A 2 23.35 4.07 -27.44
CA LYS A 2 23.20 3.57 -26.05
C LYS A 2 21.81 3.59 -25.38
N LYS A 3 21.21 2.40 -25.32
CA LYS A 3 20.11 1.99 -24.42
C LYS A 3 20.49 2.26 -22.96
N GLY A 4 19.71 3.10 -22.27
CA GLY A 4 19.73 3.22 -20.82
C GLY A 4 18.63 2.34 -20.22
N VAL A 5 19.00 1.15 -19.75
CA VAL A 5 18.12 0.29 -18.95
C VAL A 5 17.94 0.97 -17.59
N MET A 6 16.72 1.42 -17.29
CA MET A 6 16.33 1.90 -15.96
C MET A 6 16.60 0.80 -14.94
N ARG A 7 17.54 1.04 -14.03
CA ARG A 7 17.82 0.15 -12.90
C ARG A 7 17.00 0.61 -11.71
N PRO A 8 16.54 -0.34 -10.87
CA PRO A 8 15.84 0.01 -9.65
C PRO A 8 16.72 0.88 -8.72
N GLY A 9 16.10 1.79 -7.96
CA GLY A 9 16.75 2.53 -6.88
C GLY A 9 17.31 3.89 -7.26
N HIS A 10 16.53 4.79 -7.84
CA HIS A 10 16.66 6.24 -7.63
C HIS A 10 15.34 6.87 -8.07
N VAL A 11 14.52 7.30 -7.10
CA VAL A 11 13.41 8.22 -7.35
C VAL A 11 13.78 9.49 -6.63
N GLN A 12 14.48 10.38 -7.33
CA GLN A 12 14.67 11.75 -6.89
C GLN A 12 13.61 12.60 -7.59
N ILE A 13 12.41 12.66 -6.99
CA ILE A 13 11.39 13.61 -7.46
C ILE A 13 11.82 14.98 -6.98
N ARG A 14 12.50 15.72 -7.85
CA ARG A 14 12.69 17.16 -7.73
C ARG A 14 11.74 17.79 -8.74
N VAL A 15 10.49 18.01 -8.36
CA VAL A 15 9.61 18.86 -9.16
C VAL A 15 10.01 20.30 -8.90
N LEU A 16 11.06 20.75 -9.59
CA LEU A 16 11.40 22.17 -9.71
C LEU A 16 10.63 22.80 -10.87
N ASP A 17 10.25 21.97 -11.86
CA ASP A 17 9.56 22.39 -13.07
C ASP A 17 8.41 21.42 -13.37
N MET A 18 7.20 21.96 -13.46
CA MET A 18 5.98 21.19 -13.68
C MET A 18 5.87 20.70 -15.13
N ASP A 19 6.49 21.40 -16.08
CA ASP A 19 6.41 21.05 -17.50
C ASP A 19 7.24 19.81 -17.82
N GLU A 20 8.42 19.69 -17.19
CA GLU A 20 9.28 18.51 -17.36
C GLU A 20 8.69 17.27 -16.67
N ALA A 21 8.06 17.46 -15.50
CA ALA A 21 7.37 16.40 -14.78
C ALA A 21 6.16 15.87 -15.57
N LEU A 22 5.33 16.77 -16.12
CA LEU A 22 4.18 16.36 -16.91
C LEU A 22 4.60 15.54 -18.14
N LYS A 23 5.67 15.97 -18.81
CA LYS A 23 6.23 15.24 -19.95
C LYS A 23 6.73 13.86 -19.56
N HIS A 24 7.37 13.73 -18.41
CA HIS A 24 7.77 12.43 -17.87
C HIS A 24 6.57 11.51 -17.59
N TYR A 25 5.52 12.03 -16.95
CA TYR A 25 4.35 11.22 -16.57
C TYR A 25 3.43 10.88 -17.75
N THR A 26 3.31 11.77 -18.73
CA THR A 26 2.52 11.52 -19.95
C THR A 26 3.27 10.63 -20.93
N ASP A 27 4.54 10.91 -21.23
CA ASP A 27 5.29 10.18 -22.26
C ASP A 27 5.87 8.86 -21.75
N LEU A 28 6.28 8.78 -20.48
CA LEU A 28 6.96 7.59 -19.95
C LEU A 28 6.00 6.63 -19.24
N LEU A 29 4.95 7.16 -18.61
CA LEU A 29 3.98 6.39 -17.82
C LEU A 29 2.61 6.31 -18.48
N GLY A 30 2.36 7.03 -19.58
CA GLY A 30 1.15 6.92 -20.39
C GLY A 30 -0.09 7.54 -19.74
N LEU A 31 0.10 8.46 -18.79
CA LEU A 31 -1.01 9.18 -18.16
C LEU A 31 -1.53 10.28 -19.10
N ILE A 32 -2.83 10.59 -19.03
CA ILE A 32 -3.46 11.63 -19.86
C ILE A 32 -3.74 12.85 -18.97
N GLU A 33 -3.18 14.01 -19.33
CA GLU A 33 -3.49 15.29 -18.67
C GLU A 33 -4.92 15.71 -19.02
N THR A 34 -5.79 15.83 -18.02
CA THR A 34 -7.21 16.16 -18.22
C THR A 34 -7.53 17.63 -17.99
N ASP A 35 -6.71 18.37 -17.23
CA ASP A 35 -6.90 19.80 -16.94
C ASP A 35 -5.67 20.44 -16.25
N ARG A 36 -5.50 21.77 -16.30
CA ARG A 36 -4.39 22.51 -15.63
C ARG A 36 -4.83 23.88 -15.11
N ASP A 37 -4.73 24.10 -13.79
CA ASP A 37 -4.99 25.41 -13.18
C ASP A 37 -3.71 26.25 -13.02
N ALA A 38 -3.78 27.51 -13.43
CA ALA A 38 -2.64 28.42 -13.51
C ALA A 38 -2.08 28.91 -12.15
N VAL A 39 -2.72 28.57 -11.02
CA VAL A 39 -2.31 29.01 -9.67
C VAL A 39 -2.47 27.92 -8.59
N ASP A 40 -3.03 26.75 -8.90
CA ASP A 40 -3.51 25.84 -7.86
C ASP A 40 -2.60 24.64 -7.65
N ARG A 41 -2.00 24.53 -6.46
CA ARG A 41 -1.23 23.35 -6.05
C ARG A 41 -2.21 22.21 -5.85
N ARG A 42 -2.44 21.41 -6.89
CA ARG A 42 -3.32 20.24 -6.84
C ARG A 42 -2.72 19.20 -5.89
N PRO A 43 -3.38 18.88 -4.77
CA PRO A 43 -2.87 17.88 -3.86
C PRO A 43 -2.92 16.50 -4.51
N VAL A 44 -1.82 15.75 -4.38
CA VAL A 44 -1.70 14.38 -4.91
C VAL A 44 -1.63 13.42 -3.72
N ALA A 45 -2.40 12.33 -3.77
CA ALA A 45 -2.33 11.27 -2.77
C ALA A 45 -1.72 10.00 -3.38
N PHE A 46 -0.65 9.51 -2.79
CA PHE A 46 -0.11 8.19 -3.07
C PHE A 46 -0.79 7.17 -2.17
N VAL A 47 -1.51 6.21 -2.76
CA VAL A 47 -2.10 5.08 -2.05
C VAL A 47 -1.23 3.86 -2.28
N CYS A 48 -0.56 3.44 -1.21
CA CYS A 48 0.42 2.37 -1.20
C CYS A 48 -0.21 1.10 -0.66
N ASP A 49 -0.82 0.31 -1.54
CA ASP A 49 -1.33 -1.01 -1.19
C ASP A 49 -0.19 -2.02 -1.01
N GLU A 50 -0.39 -3.02 -0.14
CA GLU A 50 0.60 -4.06 0.18
C GLU A 50 1.99 -3.49 0.53
N ALA A 51 2.01 -2.37 1.26
CA ALA A 51 3.22 -1.55 1.45
C ALA A 51 4.41 -2.30 2.06
N HIS A 52 4.16 -3.35 2.85
CA HIS A 52 5.22 -4.16 3.45
C HIS A 52 6.11 -4.89 2.41
N LEU A 53 5.66 -5.04 1.15
CA LEU A 53 6.44 -5.68 0.09
C LEU A 53 7.58 -4.79 -0.45
N TYR A 54 7.42 -3.47 -0.40
CA TYR A 54 8.38 -2.53 -1.01
C TYR A 54 8.83 -1.40 -0.07
N LEU A 55 8.23 -1.28 1.12
CA LEU A 55 8.64 -0.36 2.18
C LEU A 55 9.02 -1.11 3.47
N PRO A 56 9.93 -2.10 3.41
CA PRO A 56 10.21 -2.96 4.54
C PRO A 56 10.90 -2.22 5.69
N ARG A 57 10.68 -2.69 6.92
CA ARG A 57 11.39 -2.23 8.12
C ARG A 57 12.87 -2.63 8.13
N LYS A 58 13.19 -3.78 7.54
CA LYS A 58 14.55 -4.32 7.46
C LYS A 58 15.27 -3.76 6.25
N GLU A 59 16.58 -3.56 6.37
CA GLU A 59 17.40 -3.14 5.25
C GLU A 59 17.37 -4.22 4.16
N GLY A 60 16.86 -3.82 3.00
CA GLY A 60 16.86 -4.63 1.79
C GLY A 60 18.13 -4.42 0.96
N ASN A 61 18.08 -4.81 -0.30
CA ASN A 61 19.14 -4.48 -1.24
C ASN A 61 19.27 -2.94 -1.43
N PRO A 62 20.37 -2.44 -2.04
CA PRO A 62 20.57 -0.98 -2.20
C PRO A 62 19.45 -0.25 -2.95
N VAL A 63 18.66 -0.98 -3.75
CA VAL A 63 17.51 -0.48 -4.48
C VAL A 63 16.34 -0.22 -3.54
N GLU A 64 15.97 -1.23 -2.77
CA GLU A 64 14.87 -1.19 -1.81
C GLU A 64 15.13 -0.11 -0.78
N ARG A 65 16.38 0.00 -0.31
CA ARG A 65 16.80 1.07 0.60
C ARG A 65 16.50 2.46 0.04
N ARG A 66 16.85 2.71 -1.23
CA ARG A 66 16.57 4.01 -1.85
C ARG A 66 15.09 4.28 -2.06
N ALA A 67 14.29 3.24 -2.31
CA ALA A 67 12.84 3.37 -2.37
C ALA A 67 12.29 3.79 -0.99
N VAL A 68 12.69 3.08 0.07
CA VAL A 68 12.30 3.44 1.45
C VAL A 68 12.71 4.87 1.79
N GLU A 69 13.97 5.25 1.52
CA GLU A 69 14.47 6.62 1.76
C GLU A 69 13.64 7.70 1.03
N ALA A 70 13.21 7.43 -0.21
CA ALA A 70 12.35 8.34 -0.96
C ALA A 70 10.96 8.47 -0.33
N PHE A 71 10.32 7.37 0.05
CA PHE A 71 9.02 7.38 0.72
C PHE A 71 9.08 7.99 2.13
N GLU A 72 10.17 7.78 2.88
CA GLU A 72 10.41 8.46 4.15
C GLU A 72 10.51 9.97 3.98
N LYS A 73 11.15 10.44 2.90
CA LYS A 73 11.21 11.87 2.58
C LYS A 73 9.82 12.42 2.24
N ILE A 74 9.03 11.68 1.45
CA ILE A 74 7.64 12.05 1.16
C ILE A 74 6.82 12.09 2.45
N ALA A 75 6.97 11.12 3.35
CA ALA A 75 6.26 11.09 4.62
C ALA A 75 6.60 12.31 5.51
N LYS A 76 7.88 12.73 5.55
CA LYS A 76 8.35 13.87 6.34
C LYS A 76 8.02 15.24 5.75
N GLU A 77 8.08 15.37 4.42
CA GLU A 77 8.03 16.68 3.75
C GLU A 77 6.84 16.85 2.80
N GLY A 78 6.12 15.78 2.45
CA GLY A 78 5.08 15.77 1.42
C GLY A 78 4.00 16.81 1.65
N ARG A 79 3.60 17.04 2.92
CA ARG A 79 2.64 18.09 3.30
C ARG A 79 3.03 19.48 2.79
N LYS A 80 4.33 19.82 2.75
CA LYS A 80 4.81 21.13 2.25
C LYS A 80 4.58 21.29 0.75
N TYR A 81 4.47 20.18 0.03
CA TYR A 81 4.36 20.11 -1.42
C TYR A 81 2.97 19.66 -1.89
N GLY A 82 1.99 19.55 -0.99
CA GLY A 82 0.65 19.06 -1.33
C GLY A 82 0.61 17.55 -1.62
N VAL A 83 1.60 16.78 -1.16
CA VAL A 83 1.64 15.33 -1.35
C VAL A 83 1.19 14.62 -0.08
N ALA A 84 0.13 13.83 -0.19
CA ALA A 84 -0.36 12.93 0.84
C ALA A 84 0.13 11.50 0.57
N LEU A 85 0.34 10.74 1.65
CA LEU A 85 0.74 9.35 1.60
C LEU A 85 -0.24 8.52 2.44
N MET A 86 -0.83 7.50 1.84
CA MET A 86 -1.71 6.53 2.48
C MET A 86 -1.06 5.16 2.39
N ILE A 87 -0.73 4.58 3.54
CA ILE A 87 -0.09 3.27 3.64
C ILE A 87 -1.16 2.24 4.00
N ILE A 88 -1.29 1.20 3.17
CA ILE A 88 -2.20 0.09 3.38
C ILE A 88 -1.35 -1.19 3.46
N SER A 89 -1.53 -1.94 4.55
CA SER A 89 -0.80 -3.19 4.78
C SER A 89 -1.52 -4.07 5.79
N GLN A 90 -1.50 -5.37 5.53
CA GLN A 90 -1.92 -6.42 6.47
C GLN A 90 -0.83 -6.77 7.51
N ARG A 91 0.41 -6.34 7.29
CA ARG A 91 1.55 -6.54 8.20
C ARG A 91 2.22 -5.20 8.53
N PRO A 92 1.63 -4.38 9.40
CA PRO A 92 2.25 -3.12 9.82
C PRO A 92 3.63 -3.32 10.46
N SER A 93 3.87 -4.44 11.15
CA SER A 93 5.18 -4.73 11.77
C SER A 93 6.35 -4.86 10.77
N ASP A 94 6.04 -5.20 9.52
CA ASP A 94 7.00 -5.35 8.42
C ASP A 94 7.25 -4.04 7.66
N VAL A 95 6.49 -2.96 7.91
CA VAL A 95 6.65 -1.65 7.24
C VAL A 95 7.68 -0.77 7.98
N SER A 96 8.39 0.10 7.25
CA SER A 96 9.31 1.09 7.83
C SER A 96 8.67 1.87 8.98
N ALA A 97 9.25 1.73 10.17
CA ALA A 97 8.81 2.43 11.37
C ALA A 97 8.90 3.95 11.20
N THR A 98 9.86 4.45 10.42
CA THR A 98 9.98 5.86 10.08
C THR A 98 8.74 6.35 9.35
N ILE A 99 8.30 5.63 8.32
CA ILE A 99 7.11 6.00 7.53
C ILE A 99 5.87 5.95 8.42
N LEU A 100 5.68 4.86 9.17
CA LEU A 100 4.55 4.71 10.06
C LEU A 100 4.49 5.81 11.14
N SER A 101 5.64 6.25 11.67
CA SER A 101 5.70 7.32 12.67
C SER A 101 5.24 8.69 12.15
N GLN A 102 5.20 8.89 10.83
CA GLN A 102 4.72 10.11 10.20
C GLN A 102 3.23 10.05 9.84
N CYS A 103 2.57 8.91 10.07
CA CYS A 103 1.13 8.78 9.84
C CYS A 103 0.36 9.44 10.98
N ASN A 104 -0.17 10.64 10.73
CA ASN A 104 -1.03 11.35 11.69
C ASN A 104 -2.41 10.70 11.89
N ASN A 105 -2.84 9.89 10.92
CA ASN A 105 -4.14 9.22 10.92
C ASN A 105 -3.92 7.72 10.75
N ILE A 106 -4.58 6.94 11.61
CA ILE A 106 -4.49 5.50 11.66
C ILE A 106 -5.90 4.93 11.61
N ILE A 107 -6.13 4.06 10.64
CA ILE A 107 -7.34 3.27 10.50
C ILE A 107 -6.90 1.81 10.63
N SER A 108 -7.12 1.21 11.79
CA SER A 108 -6.77 -0.19 12.03
C SER A 108 -8.02 -1.05 11.95
N LEU A 109 -8.05 -1.99 11.01
CA LEU A 109 -9.01 -3.10 11.04
C LEU A 109 -8.54 -4.18 12.02
N ARG A 110 -9.24 -5.32 12.07
CA ARG A 110 -8.90 -6.43 12.97
C ARG A 110 -7.45 -6.87 12.75
N LEU A 111 -6.68 -6.89 13.84
CA LEU A 111 -5.31 -7.39 13.89
C LEU A 111 -5.20 -8.49 14.94
N THR A 112 -4.85 -9.70 14.51
CA THR A 112 -4.70 -10.87 15.40
C THR A 112 -3.26 -11.16 15.78
N ASN A 113 -2.29 -10.73 14.96
CA ASN A 113 -0.87 -10.91 15.23
C ASN A 113 -0.38 -9.94 16.32
N ALA A 114 0.37 -10.46 17.30
CA ALA A 114 0.85 -9.69 18.44
C ALA A 114 1.87 -8.61 18.06
N ASP A 115 2.75 -8.87 17.10
CA ASP A 115 3.75 -7.92 16.63
C ASP A 115 3.11 -6.75 15.86
N ASP A 116 2.07 -7.06 15.08
CA ASP A 116 1.29 -6.04 14.36
C ASP A 116 0.49 -5.17 15.34
N GLN A 117 -0.16 -5.78 16.34
CA GLN A 117 -0.83 -5.04 17.42
C GLN A 117 0.16 -4.15 18.17
N ALA A 118 1.35 -4.67 18.51
CA ALA A 118 2.38 -3.90 19.20
C ALA A 118 2.90 -2.74 18.35
N THR A 119 3.02 -2.93 17.03
CA THR A 119 3.39 -1.86 16.11
C THR A 119 2.34 -0.75 16.11
N VAL A 120 1.06 -1.08 15.97
CA VAL A 120 -0.03 -0.09 15.98
C VAL A 120 -0.14 0.60 17.34
N ARG A 121 0.00 -0.13 18.46
CA ARG A 121 0.02 0.46 19.82
C ARG A 121 1.08 1.54 19.98
N LYS A 122 2.28 1.34 19.43
CA LYS A 122 3.38 2.31 19.51
C LYS A 122 3.14 3.59 18.72
N LEU A 123 2.21 3.59 17.76
CA LEU A 123 1.88 4.76 16.97
C LEU A 123 0.78 5.61 17.62
N LEU A 124 0.18 5.11 18.70
CA LEU A 124 -0.98 5.72 19.34
C LEU A 124 -0.63 6.25 20.73
N PRO A 125 -1.30 7.30 21.21
CA PRO A 125 -1.15 7.77 22.59
C PRO A 125 -1.48 6.68 23.61
N GLU A 126 -0.72 6.63 24.72
CA GLU A 126 -0.92 5.65 25.80
C GLU A 126 -2.35 5.69 26.39
N SER A 127 -3.01 6.86 26.37
CA SER A 127 -4.39 7.01 26.83
C SER A 127 -5.42 6.19 26.05
N LEU A 128 -5.06 5.64 24.88
CA LEU A 128 -5.91 4.83 24.02
C LEU A 128 -5.62 3.33 24.12
N GLU A 129 -4.78 2.90 25.06
CA GLU A 129 -4.38 1.50 25.18
C GLU A 129 -5.58 0.55 25.39
N SER A 130 -6.54 0.94 26.24
CA SER A 130 -7.78 0.17 26.49
C SER A 130 -8.64 0.01 25.24
N LEU A 131 -8.62 0.98 24.34
CA LEU A 131 -9.34 0.93 23.07
C LEU A 131 -8.70 -0.06 22.09
N LEU A 132 -7.39 -0.30 22.22
CA LEU A 132 -6.62 -1.21 21.38
C LEU A 132 -6.70 -2.67 21.84
N GLU A 133 -7.19 -2.94 23.05
CA GLU A 133 -7.58 -4.29 23.47
C GLU A 133 -8.70 -4.87 22.60
N ALA A 134 -9.49 -4.01 21.95
CA ALA A 134 -10.54 -4.42 21.04
C ALA A 134 -10.01 -4.89 19.67
N LEU A 135 -8.78 -4.53 19.25
CA LEU A 135 -8.23 -4.85 17.93
C LEU A 135 -8.38 -6.34 17.51
N PRO A 136 -8.06 -7.34 18.35
CA PRO A 136 -8.19 -8.75 17.97
C PRO A 136 -9.64 -9.24 17.83
N ILE A 137 -10.58 -8.60 18.53
CA ILE A 137 -11.99 -9.05 18.61
C ILE A 137 -12.94 -8.25 17.71
N MET A 138 -12.42 -7.32 16.90
CA MET A 138 -13.25 -6.56 15.95
C MET A 138 -13.86 -7.46 14.88
N ASP A 139 -15.10 -7.18 14.51
CA ASP A 139 -15.79 -7.87 13.45
C ASP A 139 -15.33 -7.42 12.06
N VAL A 140 -15.68 -8.21 11.04
CA VAL A 140 -15.43 -7.82 9.65
C VAL A 140 -16.14 -6.50 9.35
N GLY A 141 -15.40 -5.56 8.75
CA GLY A 141 -15.88 -4.23 8.45
C GLY A 141 -15.87 -3.27 9.64
N GLU A 142 -15.38 -3.67 10.81
CA GLU A 142 -15.10 -2.71 11.88
C GLU A 142 -13.66 -2.22 11.84
N ALA A 143 -13.48 -0.96 12.23
CA ALA A 143 -12.18 -0.33 12.28
C ALA A 143 -12.07 0.61 13.49
N MET A 144 -10.86 0.67 14.03
CA MET A 144 -10.42 1.69 14.96
C MET A 144 -9.86 2.87 14.18
N VAL A 145 -10.40 4.08 14.41
CA VAL A 145 -9.90 5.30 13.78
C VAL A 145 -9.35 6.23 14.83
N VAL A 146 -8.11 6.65 14.62
CA VAL A 146 -7.39 7.59 15.50
C VAL A 146 -6.60 8.58 14.66
N GLY A 147 -6.51 9.83 15.11
CA GLY A 147 -5.69 10.86 14.49
C GLY A 147 -6.43 12.17 14.30
N ASP A 148 -5.77 13.12 13.65
CA ASP A 148 -6.28 14.48 13.43
C ASP A 148 -7.56 14.56 12.58
N SER A 149 -7.90 13.47 11.87
CA SER A 149 -9.10 13.35 11.03
C SER A 149 -10.38 13.11 11.82
N VAL A 150 -10.28 12.75 13.11
CA VAL A 150 -11.44 12.48 13.97
C VAL A 150 -11.36 13.29 15.27
N LEU A 151 -12.51 13.77 15.76
CA LEU A 151 -12.57 14.54 17.01
C LEU A 151 -12.22 13.68 18.23
N LEU A 152 -12.65 12.41 18.22
CA LEU A 152 -12.43 11.45 19.27
C LEU A 152 -12.06 10.10 18.65
N PRO A 153 -11.04 9.40 19.18
CA PRO A 153 -10.73 8.03 18.83
C PRO A 153 -11.98 7.16 18.95
N SER A 154 -12.36 6.48 17.86
CA SER A 154 -13.64 5.81 17.77
C SER A 154 -13.54 4.49 17.03
N ARG A 155 -14.28 3.48 17.52
CA ARG A 155 -14.59 2.26 16.76
C ARG A 155 -15.76 2.55 15.83
N ILE A 156 -15.58 2.32 14.55
CA ILE A 156 -16.59 2.54 13.52
C ILE A 156 -16.91 1.26 12.77
N LYS A 157 -18.09 1.21 12.14
CA LYS A 157 -18.47 0.21 11.15
C LYS A 157 -18.35 0.84 9.77
N ILE A 158 -17.51 0.26 8.92
CA ILE A 158 -17.32 0.66 7.53
C ILE A 158 -18.45 0.07 6.71
N GLU A 159 -19.15 0.93 5.97
CA GLU A 159 -20.18 0.49 5.04
C GLU A 159 -19.55 -0.28 3.86
N PRO A 160 -20.16 -1.38 3.41
CA PRO A 160 -19.68 -2.10 2.24
C PRO A 160 -19.64 -1.17 1.00
N PRO A 161 -18.60 -1.28 0.15
CA PRO A 161 -18.53 -0.46 -1.05
C PRO A 161 -19.65 -0.84 -2.02
N LYS A 162 -20.20 0.16 -2.71
CA LYS A 162 -21.20 -0.03 -3.78
C LYS A 162 -20.61 -0.84 -4.94
N GLU A 163 -19.41 -0.46 -5.35
CA GLU A 163 -18.60 -1.17 -6.34
C GLU A 163 -17.62 -2.09 -5.61
N LYS A 164 -17.89 -3.40 -5.63
CA LYS A 164 -17.03 -4.37 -4.97
C LYS A 164 -15.77 -4.61 -5.81
N PRO A 165 -14.60 -4.76 -5.17
CA PRO A 165 -13.40 -5.15 -5.89
C PRO A 165 -13.62 -6.51 -6.55
N LEU A 166 -13.05 -6.69 -7.74
CA LEU A 166 -12.94 -7.99 -8.40
C LEU A 166 -11.95 -8.85 -7.58
N SER A 167 -12.42 -9.44 -6.48
CA SER A 167 -11.60 -10.33 -5.69
C SER A 167 -11.41 -11.62 -6.48
N ALA A 168 -10.20 -11.81 -7.01
CA ALA A 168 -9.78 -13.04 -7.69
C ALA A 168 -9.61 -14.23 -6.72
N THR A 169 -10.19 -14.16 -5.51
CA THR A 169 -10.18 -15.23 -4.54
C THR A 169 -11.03 -16.36 -5.11
N ILE A 170 -10.35 -17.35 -5.69
CA ILE A 170 -10.97 -18.60 -6.11
C ILE A 170 -11.68 -19.17 -4.88
N ASP A 171 -12.96 -19.49 -5.00
CA ASP A 171 -13.66 -20.20 -3.93
C ASP A 171 -13.10 -21.62 -3.86
N PHE A 172 -12.07 -21.79 -3.02
CA PHE A 172 -11.33 -23.04 -2.88
C PHE A 172 -12.25 -24.19 -2.48
N TRP A 173 -13.28 -23.91 -1.68
CA TRP A 173 -14.21 -24.94 -1.23
C TRP A 173 -15.09 -25.44 -2.37
N SER A 174 -15.63 -24.54 -3.20
CA SER A 174 -16.38 -24.93 -4.39
C SER A 174 -15.48 -25.63 -5.41
N ARG A 175 -14.27 -25.10 -5.64
CA ARG A 175 -13.31 -25.65 -6.61
C ARG A 175 -12.73 -27.01 -6.23
N TRP A 176 -12.60 -27.32 -4.94
CA TRP A 176 -12.18 -28.64 -4.49
C TRP A 176 -13.30 -29.70 -4.58
N GLN A 177 -14.56 -29.28 -4.67
CA GLN A 177 -15.70 -30.17 -4.86
C GLN A 177 -16.01 -30.46 -6.33
N GLU A 178 -15.48 -29.66 -7.27
CA GLU A 178 -15.57 -29.95 -8.69
C GLU A 178 -14.85 -31.29 -9.01
N ASP A 179 -15.50 -32.16 -9.79
CA ASP A 179 -14.89 -33.40 -10.24
C ASP A 179 -13.56 -33.12 -10.95
N LYS A 180 -12.53 -33.90 -10.63
CA LYS A 180 -11.18 -33.74 -11.17
C LYS A 180 -11.20 -33.84 -12.69
N THR A 181 -11.32 -32.73 -13.41
CA THR A 181 -10.89 -32.65 -14.81
C THR A 181 -9.40 -32.91 -14.83
N ASN A 182 -8.94 -33.86 -15.66
CA ASN A 182 -7.55 -34.34 -15.76
C ASN A 182 -6.55 -33.17 -15.65
N PRO A 183 -6.01 -32.87 -14.45
CA PRO A 183 -5.23 -31.67 -14.27
C PRO A 183 -3.90 -31.87 -14.96
N ASP A 184 -3.48 -30.93 -15.80
CA ASP A 184 -2.13 -30.99 -16.35
C ASP A 184 -1.14 -30.62 -15.24
N PHE A 185 -0.77 -31.63 -14.44
CA PHE A 185 0.17 -31.51 -13.35
C PHE A 185 1.54 -31.03 -13.83
N SER A 186 1.91 -31.31 -15.09
CA SER A 186 3.15 -30.82 -15.67
C SER A 186 3.13 -29.30 -15.78
N ILE A 187 2.03 -28.73 -16.28
CA ILE A 187 1.83 -27.28 -16.34
C ILE A 187 1.72 -26.67 -14.94
N ALA A 188 1.04 -27.32 -14.01
CA ALA A 188 0.92 -26.83 -12.63
C ALA A 188 2.29 -26.76 -11.92
N VAL A 189 3.10 -27.82 -12.05
CA VAL A 189 4.47 -27.88 -11.50
C VAL A 189 5.38 -26.87 -12.18
N GLU A 190 5.25 -26.67 -13.50
CA GLU A 190 6.04 -25.69 -14.22
C GLU A 190 5.67 -24.25 -13.84
N ASN A 191 4.37 -23.96 -13.69
CA ASN A 191 3.91 -22.65 -13.19
C ASN A 191 4.35 -22.41 -11.73
N MET A 192 4.38 -23.46 -10.90
CA MET A 192 4.90 -23.40 -9.53
C MET A 192 6.40 -23.09 -9.51
N ARG A 193 7.18 -23.75 -10.37
CA ARG A 193 8.63 -23.48 -10.54
C ARG A 193 8.89 -22.07 -11.06
N ARG A 194 8.06 -21.58 -11.97
CA ARG A 194 8.18 -20.24 -12.57
C ARG A 194 7.58 -19.12 -11.73
N GLN A 195 6.86 -19.44 -10.65
CA GLN A 195 6.06 -18.51 -9.85
C GLN A 195 5.16 -17.58 -10.70
N SER A 196 4.74 -18.04 -11.88
CA SER A 196 3.94 -17.26 -12.83
C SER A 196 3.11 -18.22 -13.67
N ARG A 197 1.89 -17.80 -14.03
CA ARG A 197 1.06 -18.56 -14.96
C ARG A 197 1.44 -18.16 -16.38
N ALA A 198 1.85 -19.13 -17.21
CA ALA A 198 1.99 -18.88 -18.64
C ALA A 198 0.63 -18.44 -19.21
N LYS A 199 0.60 -17.34 -19.97
CA LYS A 199 -0.62 -16.90 -20.66
C LYS A 199 -1.09 -18.02 -21.59
N GLN A 200 -2.26 -18.60 -21.31
CA GLN A 200 -2.95 -19.44 -22.30
C GLN A 200 -3.35 -18.54 -23.47
N GLN A 201 -2.79 -18.80 -24.65
CA GLN A 201 -3.32 -18.26 -25.90
C GLN A 201 -4.71 -18.86 -26.12
N SER A 202 -5.68 -17.98 -26.35
CA SER A 202 -7.06 -18.29 -26.71
C SER A 202 -7.16 -19.13 -27.97
#